data_AF-A0A0B3BSD8-F1
#
_entry.id   AF-A0A0B3BSD8-F1
#
_cell.length_a   1.000
_cell.length_b   1.000
_cell.length_c   1.000
_cell.angle_alpha   90.00
_cell.angle_beta   90.00
_cell.angle_gamma   90.00
#
_symmetry.space_group_name_H-M   'P 1'
#
loop_
_entity.id
_entity.type
_entity.pdbx_description
1 polymer ?
#
loop_
_entity_poly.entity_id
_entity_poly.type
_entity_poly.pdbx_seq_one_letter_code
_entity_poly.pdbx_strand_id
1 'polypeptide(L)'
;MKELFMSAGKFFAAAGSKKSGKGAPTSSSATDLAKAMSGLPVHVVSGVTDLVGQVTDYLKIAEQEQTRRTDIIAKRDVALAAMQHQREIMSEMIRFTFQERAAVLQKQFQALDQALAENRPELVNAALNSMVNVIQSSPFKSVQEMQQALGTKDFVIRLE
;
A
#
# COMPACT_ATOMS: atom_id res chain seq x y z
N MET A 1 -17.69 10.63 11.09
CA MET A 1 -16.71 11.52 10.44
C MET A 1 -17.27 12.95 10.36
N LYS A 2 -17.46 13.62 11.52
CA LYS A 2 -17.95 15.01 11.61
C LYS A 2 -17.48 15.77 12.87
N GLU A 3 -16.81 15.11 13.81
CA GLU A 3 -16.45 15.69 15.12
C GLU A 3 -14.99 16.15 15.25
N LEU A 4 -14.10 15.88 14.28
CA LEU A 4 -12.68 16.28 14.39
C LEU A 4 -12.33 17.65 13.76
N PHE A 5 -13.29 18.33 13.13
CA PHE A 5 -13.05 19.61 12.47
C PHE A 5 -13.49 20.84 13.29
N MET A 6 -14.11 20.65 14.46
CA MET A 6 -14.60 21.75 15.32
C MET A 6 -13.67 22.12 16.49
N SER A 7 -12.45 21.60 16.55
CA SER A 7 -11.48 21.99 17.60
C SER A 7 -10.46 23.04 17.17
N ALA A 8 -10.47 23.48 15.90
CA ALA A 8 -9.49 24.46 15.39
C ALA A 8 -9.98 25.93 15.45
N GLY A 9 -11.26 26.18 15.77
CA GLY A 9 -11.88 27.51 15.64
C GLY A 9 -11.98 28.35 16.93
N LYS A 10 -11.55 27.85 18.10
CA LYS A 10 -11.83 28.49 19.40
C LYS A 10 -10.63 29.14 20.11
N PHE A 11 -9.46 29.21 19.48
CA PHE A 11 -8.26 29.78 20.12
C PHE A 11 -7.95 31.25 19.77
N PHE A 12 -8.75 31.94 18.96
CA PHE A 12 -8.38 33.28 18.45
C PHE A 12 -9.29 34.45 18.85
N ALA A 13 -10.12 34.31 19.87
CA ALA A 13 -11.03 35.39 20.27
C ALA A 13 -11.14 35.51 21.80
N ALA A 14 -10.20 36.23 22.43
CA ALA A 14 -10.42 37.16 23.56
C ALA A 14 -9.14 37.36 24.40
N ALA A 15 -8.44 38.49 24.21
CA ALA A 15 -7.75 39.18 25.30
C ALA A 15 -7.29 40.59 24.86
N GLY A 16 -8.18 41.57 25.08
CA GLY A 16 -7.88 42.86 25.70
C GLY A 16 -6.68 43.69 25.23
N SER A 17 -6.99 44.78 24.52
CA SER A 17 -6.20 46.01 24.45
C SER A 17 -5.82 46.54 25.86
N LYS A 18 -4.52 46.74 26.11
CA LYS A 18 -4.01 47.70 27.09
C LYS A 18 -2.66 48.26 26.61
N LYS A 19 -2.58 49.59 26.57
CA LYS A 19 -1.48 50.42 26.04
C LYS A 19 -0.11 50.22 26.70
N SER A 20 0.91 50.49 25.89
CA SER A 20 2.21 51.09 26.20
C SER A 20 3.36 50.17 26.64
N GLY A 21 4.31 49.98 25.72
CA GLY A 21 5.63 49.41 25.97
C GLY A 21 6.41 49.32 24.65
N LYS A 22 7.20 50.35 24.34
CA LYS A 22 8.15 50.41 23.21
C LYS A 22 9.00 49.13 23.12
N GLY A 23 9.22 48.64 21.91
CA GLY A 23 10.27 47.67 21.63
C GLY A 23 9.98 46.82 20.39
N ALA A 24 10.07 47.42 19.20
CA ALA A 24 10.21 46.65 17.97
C ALA A 24 11.42 45.70 18.09
N PRO A 25 11.36 44.46 17.57
CA PRO A 25 12.53 43.59 17.50
C PRO A 25 13.52 44.17 16.47
N THR A 26 14.37 45.04 17.00
CA THR A 26 15.78 45.27 16.68
C THR A 26 16.17 45.10 15.21
N SER A 27 16.02 46.19 14.45
CA SER A 27 16.85 46.49 13.28
C SER A 27 18.35 46.64 13.62
N SER A 28 18.76 46.50 14.90
CA SER A 28 20.15 46.65 15.34
C SER A 28 21.03 45.45 15.03
N SER A 29 20.52 44.22 14.94
CA SER A 29 21.38 43.05 14.68
C SER A 29 22.06 43.11 13.30
N ALA A 30 21.37 43.63 12.29
CA ALA A 30 21.91 43.85 10.96
C ALA A 30 22.90 45.03 10.90
N THR A 31 22.71 46.07 11.72
CA THR A 31 23.62 47.23 11.79
C THR A 31 24.86 46.95 12.64
N ASP A 32 24.73 46.14 13.68
CA ASP A 32 25.83 45.68 14.54
C ASP A 32 26.72 44.66 13.80
N LEU A 33 26.12 43.77 12.98
CA LEU A 33 26.85 42.92 12.04
C LEU A 33 27.59 43.74 10.97
N ALA A 34 26.95 44.73 10.37
CA ALA A 34 27.61 45.60 9.38
C ALA A 34 28.81 46.37 9.96
N LYS A 35 28.75 46.76 11.24
CA LYS A 35 29.83 47.43 11.96
C LYS A 35 30.96 46.48 12.39
N ALA A 36 30.66 45.22 12.69
CA ALA A 36 31.66 44.20 12.99
C ALA A 36 32.36 43.67 11.72
N MET A 37 31.66 43.68 10.58
CA MET A 37 32.17 43.18 9.29
C MET A 37 32.97 44.22 8.50
N SER A 38 32.87 45.50 8.84
CA SER A 38 33.58 46.60 8.15
C SER A 38 35.07 46.71 8.50
N GLY A 39 35.57 45.92 9.45
CA GLY A 39 36.99 45.82 9.81
C GLY A 39 37.63 44.45 9.57
N LEU A 40 36.89 43.48 9.01
CA LEU A 40 37.37 42.12 8.79
C LEU A 40 37.75 41.91 7.31
N PRO A 41 38.77 41.07 7.03
CA PRO A 41 39.15 40.78 5.66
C PRO A 41 37.99 40.20 4.84
N VAL A 42 37.86 40.61 3.57
CA VAL A 42 36.79 40.17 2.63
C VAL A 42 36.58 38.66 2.59
N HIS A 43 37.64 37.86 2.79
CA HIS A 43 37.59 36.41 2.80
C HIS A 43 36.88 35.81 4.03
N VAL A 44 36.83 36.53 5.15
CA VAL A 44 36.11 36.10 6.37
C VAL A 44 34.61 36.34 6.20
N VAL A 45 34.24 37.48 5.60
CA VAL A 45 32.85 37.82 5.30
C VAL A 45 32.24 36.87 4.26
N SER A 46 32.99 36.54 3.21
CA SER A 46 32.55 35.54 2.23
C SER A 46 32.43 34.15 2.86
N GLY A 47 33.40 33.74 3.69
CA GLY A 47 33.36 32.43 4.37
C GLY A 47 32.17 32.25 5.30
N VAL A 48 31.75 33.29 6.04
CA VAL A 48 30.54 33.22 6.88
C VAL A 48 29.28 33.15 6.03
N THR A 49 29.23 33.87 4.91
CA THR A 49 28.07 33.84 3.99
C THR A 49 27.94 32.46 3.32
N ASP A 50 29.07 31.87 2.92
CA ASP A 50 29.12 30.53 2.35
C ASP A 50 28.72 29.45 3.37
N LEU A 51 29.14 29.58 4.63
CA LEU A 51 28.71 28.66 5.71
C LEU A 51 27.21 28.75 5.97
N VAL A 52 26.64 29.96 5.99
CA VAL A 52 25.18 30.13 6.15
C VAL A 52 24.44 29.51 4.96
N GLY A 53 24.94 29.72 3.74
CA GLY A 53 24.42 29.05 2.53
C GLY A 53 24.44 27.52 2.66
N GLN A 54 25.59 26.96 3.01
CA GLN A 54 25.77 25.51 3.19
C GLN A 54 24.91 24.92 4.29
N VAL A 55 24.72 25.62 5.42
CA VAL A 55 23.81 25.18 6.49
C VAL A 55 22.36 25.19 6.02
N THR A 56 21.93 26.23 5.30
CA THR A 56 20.56 26.27 4.76
C THR A 56 20.31 25.21 3.70
N ASP A 57 21.31 24.92 2.87
CA ASP A 57 21.21 23.86 1.86
C ASP A 57 21.25 22.46 2.50
N TYR A 58 22.05 22.28 3.56
CA TYR A 58 22.02 21.06 4.36
C TYR A 58 20.64 20.80 4.98
N LEU A 59 20.00 21.83 5.56
CA LEU A 59 18.65 21.70 6.13
C LEU A 59 17.62 21.32 5.06
N LYS A 60 17.66 21.96 3.89
CA LYS A 60 16.78 21.60 2.76
C LYS A 60 17.01 20.17 2.28
N ILE A 61 18.27 19.74 2.18
CA ILE A 61 18.62 18.38 1.75
C ILE A 61 18.14 17.37 2.81
N ALA A 62 18.30 17.66 4.10
CA ALA A 62 17.84 16.80 5.18
C ALA A 62 16.32 16.58 5.13
N GLU A 63 15.54 17.64 4.94
CA GLU A 63 14.07 17.56 4.79
C GLU A 63 13.66 16.77 3.54
N GLN A 64 14.35 16.97 2.41
CA GLN A 64 14.11 16.23 1.17
C GLN A 64 14.42 14.74 1.33
N GLU A 65 15.55 14.40 1.95
CA GLU A 65 15.95 13.01 2.20
C GLU A 65 14.99 12.32 3.18
N GLN A 66 14.51 13.02 4.20
CA GLN A 66 13.50 12.49 5.10
C GLN A 66 12.20 12.19 4.36
N THR A 67 11.75 13.10 3.48
CA THR A 67 10.57 12.92 2.64
C THR A 67 10.73 11.75 1.67
N ARG A 68 11.89 11.63 1.01
CA ARG A 68 12.22 10.51 0.11
C ARG A 68 12.19 9.18 0.85
N ARG A 69 12.73 9.12 2.06
CA ARG A 69 12.69 7.89 2.89
C ARG A 69 11.26 7.51 3.26
N THR A 70 10.43 8.48 3.66
CA THR A 70 9.02 8.20 3.97
C THR A 70 8.24 7.73 2.74
N ASP A 71 8.50 8.29 1.55
CA ASP A 71 7.85 7.86 0.30
C ASP A 71 8.28 6.42 -0.07
N ILE A 72 9.56 6.07 0.08
CA ILE A 72 10.04 4.70 -0.14
C ILE A 72 9.37 3.71 0.82
N ILE A 73 9.22 4.08 2.10
CA ILE A 73 8.54 3.24 3.10
C ILE A 73 7.07 3.07 2.72
N ALA A 74 6.37 4.15 2.38
CA ALA A 74 4.97 4.08 1.95
C ALA A 74 4.78 3.19 0.71
N LYS A 75 5.65 3.32 -0.30
CA LYS A 75 5.64 2.45 -1.50
C LYS A 75 5.92 1.00 -1.16
N ARG A 76 6.88 0.74 -0.26
CA ARG A 76 7.17 -0.60 0.23
C ARG A 76 5.95 -1.20 0.92
N ASP A 77 5.28 -0.46 1.80
CA ASP A 77 4.14 -0.95 2.57
C ASP A 77 2.95 -1.26 1.66
N VAL A 78 2.68 -0.40 0.67
CA VAL A 78 1.67 -0.68 -0.37
C VAL A 78 2.01 -1.93 -1.17
N ALA A 79 3.27 -2.09 -1.59
CA ALA A 79 3.71 -3.27 -2.33
C ALA A 79 3.60 -4.55 -1.48
N LEU A 80 3.97 -4.49 -0.20
CA LEU A 80 3.85 -5.61 0.72
C LEU A 80 2.39 -5.99 0.97
N ALA A 81 1.51 -5.01 1.17
CA ALA A 81 0.08 -5.26 1.31
C ALA A 81 -0.50 -5.91 0.05
N ALA A 82 -0.13 -5.43 -1.14
CA ALA A 82 -0.54 -6.03 -2.41
C ALA A 82 -0.07 -7.49 -2.53
N MET A 83 1.18 -7.80 -2.18
CA MET A 83 1.70 -9.17 -2.18
C MET A 83 0.97 -10.07 -1.17
N GLN A 84 0.66 -9.55 0.02
CA GLN A 84 -0.08 -10.30 1.04
C GLN A 84 -1.50 -10.63 0.59
N HIS A 85 -2.20 -9.66 -0.02
CA HIS A 85 -3.53 -9.89 -0.58
C HIS A 85 -3.51 -10.88 -1.75
N GLN A 86 -2.55 -10.76 -2.66
CA GLN A 86 -2.40 -11.74 -3.76
C GLN A 86 -2.17 -13.16 -3.23
N ARG A 87 -1.33 -13.30 -2.20
CA ARG A 87 -1.09 -14.58 -1.52
C ARG A 87 -2.37 -15.13 -0.89
N GLU A 88 -3.13 -14.30 -0.18
CA GLU A 88 -4.38 -14.72 0.47
C GLU A 88 -5.41 -15.21 -0.53
N ILE A 89 -5.67 -14.43 -1.58
CA ILE A 89 -6.59 -14.80 -2.67
C ILE A 89 -6.16 -16.13 -3.30
N MET A 90 -4.87 -16.28 -3.60
CA MET A 90 -4.32 -17.51 -4.18
C MET A 90 -4.51 -18.70 -3.22
N SER A 91 -4.21 -18.53 -1.94
CA SER A 91 -4.34 -19.58 -0.94
C SER A 91 -5.80 -20.02 -0.75
N GLU A 92 -6.73 -19.06 -0.70
CA GLU A 92 -8.15 -19.35 -0.54
C GLU A 92 -8.71 -20.07 -1.76
N MET A 93 -8.36 -19.60 -2.95
CA MET A 93 -8.78 -20.20 -4.21
C MET A 93 -8.25 -21.63 -4.37
N ILE A 94 -6.97 -21.86 -4.04
CA ILE A 94 -6.39 -23.21 -4.03
C ILE A 94 -7.18 -24.10 -3.06
N ARG A 95 -7.45 -23.62 -1.83
CA ARG A 95 -8.22 -24.39 -0.84
C ARG A 95 -9.60 -24.75 -1.37
N PHE A 96 -10.31 -23.79 -1.95
CA PHE A 96 -11.64 -23.99 -2.51
C PHE A 96 -11.61 -25.01 -3.65
N THR A 97 -10.69 -24.87 -4.61
CA THR A 97 -10.53 -25.79 -5.74
C THR A 97 -10.27 -27.23 -5.28
N PHE A 98 -9.41 -27.42 -4.28
CA PHE A 98 -9.14 -28.75 -3.73
C PHE A 98 -10.36 -29.33 -2.98
N GLN A 99 -11.10 -28.50 -2.24
CA GLN A 99 -12.31 -28.94 -1.55
C GLN A 99 -13.42 -29.35 -2.54
N GLU A 100 -13.62 -28.58 -3.60
CA GLU A 100 -14.60 -28.90 -4.64
C GLU A 100 -14.24 -30.23 -5.33
N ARG A 101 -12.97 -30.41 -5.72
CA ARG A 101 -12.50 -31.66 -6.33
C ARG A 101 -12.67 -32.86 -5.40
N ALA A 102 -12.42 -32.69 -4.10
CA ALA A 102 -12.66 -33.75 -3.12
C ALA A 102 -14.14 -34.14 -3.07
N ALA A 103 -15.05 -33.16 -3.06
CA ALA A 103 -16.48 -33.42 -3.06
C ALA A 103 -16.95 -34.11 -4.36
N VAL A 104 -16.43 -33.68 -5.52
CA VAL A 104 -16.72 -34.31 -6.83
C VAL A 104 -16.25 -35.76 -6.86
N LEU A 105 -15.01 -36.03 -6.44
CA LEU A 105 -14.47 -37.40 -6.38
C LEU A 105 -15.28 -38.28 -5.41
N GLN A 106 -15.68 -37.74 -4.25
CA GLN A 106 -16.51 -38.47 -3.30
C GLN A 106 -17.89 -38.83 -3.89
N LYS A 107 -18.49 -37.94 -4.68
CA LYS A 107 -19.74 -38.22 -5.40
C LYS A 107 -19.56 -39.26 -6.50
N GLN A 108 -18.42 -39.23 -7.20
CA GLN A 108 -18.10 -40.25 -8.20
C GLN A 108 -17.90 -41.64 -7.57
N PHE A 109 -17.26 -41.74 -6.40
CA PHE A 109 -17.18 -42.99 -5.65
C PHE A 109 -18.57 -43.50 -5.24
N GLN A 110 -19.44 -42.63 -4.74
CA GLN A 110 -20.83 -43.00 -4.42
C GLN A 110 -21.60 -43.51 -5.64
N ALA A 111 -21.43 -42.88 -6.80
CA ALA A 111 -22.04 -43.32 -8.06
C ALA A 111 -21.47 -44.66 -8.54
N LEU A 112 -20.17 -44.90 -8.33
CA LEU A 112 -19.51 -46.17 -8.62
C LEU A 112 -20.08 -47.30 -7.74
N ASP A 113 -20.23 -47.05 -6.43
CA ASP A 113 -20.81 -48.02 -5.49
C ASP A 113 -22.25 -48.39 -5.89
N GLN A 114 -23.05 -47.40 -6.31
CA GLN A 114 -24.41 -47.64 -6.81
C GLN A 114 -24.41 -48.44 -8.12
N ALA A 115 -23.54 -48.11 -9.07
CA ALA A 115 -23.42 -48.82 -10.34
C ALA A 115 -23.00 -50.28 -10.15
N LEU A 116 -22.13 -50.56 -9.17
CA LEU A 116 -21.73 -51.91 -8.78
C LEU A 116 -22.90 -52.68 -8.14
N ALA A 117 -23.67 -52.05 -7.26
CA ALA A 117 -24.85 -52.66 -6.64
C ALA A 117 -25.94 -52.99 -7.65
N GLU A 118 -26.14 -52.13 -8.66
CA GLU A 118 -27.11 -52.33 -9.75
C GLU A 118 -26.62 -53.28 -10.86
N ASN A 119 -25.37 -53.76 -10.77
CA ASN A 119 -24.74 -54.66 -11.74
C ASN A 119 -24.73 -54.07 -13.18
N ARG A 120 -24.47 -52.77 -13.28
CA ARG A 120 -24.47 -52.01 -14.54
C ARG A 120 -23.03 -51.69 -15.00
N PRO A 121 -22.38 -52.57 -15.79
CA PRO A 121 -20.97 -52.42 -16.16
C PRO A 121 -20.69 -51.15 -16.99
N GLU A 122 -21.68 -50.65 -17.73
CA GLU A 122 -21.57 -49.41 -18.50
C GLU A 122 -21.41 -48.18 -17.59
N LEU A 123 -22.15 -48.12 -16.48
CA LEU A 123 -22.08 -47.03 -15.51
C LEU A 123 -20.77 -47.08 -14.70
N VAL A 124 -20.26 -48.28 -14.41
CA VAL A 124 -18.95 -48.48 -13.77
C VAL A 124 -17.83 -47.89 -14.65
N ASN A 125 -17.81 -48.22 -15.94
CA ASN A 125 -16.83 -47.68 -16.88
C ASN A 125 -16.96 -46.16 -17.03
N ALA A 126 -18.19 -45.63 -17.09
CA ALA A 126 -18.43 -44.19 -17.18
C ALA A 126 -17.93 -43.44 -15.93
N ALA A 127 -18.20 -43.97 -14.73
CA ALA A 127 -17.75 -43.38 -13.47
C ALA A 127 -16.22 -43.39 -13.33
N LEU A 128 -15.57 -44.51 -13.69
CA LEU A 128 -14.10 -44.61 -13.69
C LEU A 128 -13.45 -43.64 -14.68
N ASN A 129 -13.98 -43.54 -15.91
CA ASN A 129 -13.48 -42.57 -16.89
C ASN A 129 -13.67 -41.12 -16.41
N SER A 130 -14.81 -40.80 -15.79
CA SER A 130 -15.06 -39.48 -15.21
C SER A 130 -14.07 -39.15 -14.07
N MET A 131 -13.75 -40.11 -13.22
CA MET A 131 -12.76 -39.95 -12.15
C MET A 131 -11.35 -39.74 -12.71
N VAL A 132 -10.95 -40.51 -13.72
CA VAL A 132 -9.66 -40.34 -14.41
C VAL A 132 -9.56 -38.93 -15.01
N ASN A 133 -10.61 -38.43 -15.65
CA ASN A 133 -10.64 -37.07 -16.20
C ASN A 133 -10.46 -35.99 -15.12
N VAL A 134 -11.11 -36.14 -13.96
CA VAL A 134 -10.93 -35.20 -12.84
C VAL A 134 -9.48 -35.23 -12.35
N ILE A 135 -8.89 -36.41 -12.18
CA ILE A 135 -7.49 -36.57 -11.72
C ILE A 135 -6.50 -35.99 -12.74
N GLN A 136 -6.72 -36.21 -14.03
CA GLN A 136 -5.87 -35.70 -15.12
C GLN A 136 -5.96 -34.18 -15.29
N SER A 137 -7.10 -33.58 -14.94
CA SER A 137 -7.26 -32.13 -15.00
C SER A 137 -6.38 -31.44 -13.95
N SER A 138 -5.60 -30.43 -14.35
CA SER A 138 -4.78 -29.64 -13.41
C SER A 138 -5.67 -28.77 -12.51
N PRO A 139 -5.48 -28.76 -11.18
CA PRO A 139 -6.22 -27.89 -10.27
C PRO A 139 -5.87 -26.40 -10.46
N PHE A 140 -4.79 -26.09 -11.17
CA PHE A 140 -4.37 -24.71 -11.44
C PHE A 140 -4.96 -24.14 -12.74
N LYS A 141 -5.74 -24.92 -13.49
CA LYS A 141 -6.34 -24.44 -14.73
C LYS A 141 -7.34 -23.31 -14.48
N SER A 142 -8.16 -23.44 -13.44
CA SER A 142 -9.06 -22.39 -12.95
C SER A 142 -8.30 -21.14 -12.46
N VAL A 143 -7.09 -21.30 -11.91
CA VAL A 143 -6.23 -20.16 -11.52
C VAL A 143 -5.76 -19.39 -12.75
N GLN A 144 -5.32 -20.09 -13.80
CA GLN A 144 -4.89 -19.45 -15.04
C GLN A 144 -6.04 -18.71 -15.72
N GLU A 145 -7.22 -19.32 -15.78
CA GLU A 145 -8.43 -18.68 -16.32
C GLU A 145 -8.81 -17.42 -15.53
N MET A 146 -8.72 -17.46 -14.19
CA MET A 146 -8.95 -16.27 -13.35
C MET A 146 -7.87 -15.19 -13.55
N GLN A 147 -6.59 -15.57 -13.61
CA GLN A 147 -5.50 -14.61 -13.86
C GLN A 147 -5.65 -13.94 -15.23
N GLN A 148 -6.09 -14.69 -16.24
CA GLN A 148 -6.41 -14.15 -17.57
C GLN A 148 -7.63 -13.22 -17.51
N ALA A 149 -8.68 -13.59 -16.78
CA ALA A 149 -9.87 -12.76 -16.59
C ALA A 149 -9.58 -11.45 -15.83
N LEU A 150 -8.69 -11.48 -14.82
CA LEU A 150 -8.29 -10.32 -14.03
C LEU A 150 -7.18 -9.48 -14.69
N GLY A 151 -6.34 -10.10 -15.53
CA GLY A 151 -5.29 -9.43 -16.30
C GLY A 151 -5.82 -8.65 -17.51
N THR A 152 -7.03 -8.99 -17.97
CA THR A 152 -7.75 -8.27 -19.02
C THR A 152 -8.50 -7.11 -18.36
N LYS A 153 -8.08 -5.87 -18.61
CA LYS A 153 -8.60 -4.62 -18.02
C LYS A 153 -10.10 -4.32 -18.25
N ASP A 154 -10.90 -5.24 -18.79
CA ASP A 154 -12.32 -5.06 -19.14
C ASP A 154 -13.16 -6.30 -18.77
N PHE A 155 -13.44 -6.51 -17.49
CA PHE A 155 -14.46 -7.47 -17.09
C PHE A 155 -15.79 -6.74 -16.79
N VAL A 156 -16.69 -6.74 -17.78
CA VAL A 156 -18.12 -6.49 -17.55
C VAL A 156 -18.69 -7.76 -16.93
N ILE A 157 -18.93 -7.75 -15.63
CA ILE A 157 -19.71 -8.81 -14.97
C ILE A 157 -21.13 -8.72 -15.55
N ARG A 158 -21.45 -9.59 -16.51
CA ARG A 158 -22.85 -9.87 -16.84
C ARG A 158 -23.37 -10.85 -15.80
N LEU A 159 -24.13 -10.31 -14.86
CA LEU A 159 -25.09 -11.07 -14.08
C LEU A 159 -26.25 -11.37 -15.02
N GLU A 160 -26.32 -12.61 -15.51
CA GLU A 160 -27.58 -13.23 -15.93
C GLU A 160 -28.23 -13.85 -14.70
#